data_AF-A0A174V1M6-F1
#
_entry.id   AF-A0A174V1M6-F1
#
_cell.length_a   1.000
_cell.length_b   1.000
_cell.length_c   1.000
_cell.angle_alpha   90.00
_cell.angle_beta   90.00
_cell.angle_gamma   90.00
#
_symmetry.space_group_name_H-M   'P 1'
#
loop_
_entity.id
_entity.type
_entity.pdbx_description
1 polymer ?
#
loop_
_entity_poly.entity_id
_entity_poly.type
_entity_poly.pdbx_seq_one_letter_code
_entity_poly.pdbx_strand_id
1 'polypeptide(L)'
;MVSGDARVGGDAWVGGNALVSGNALVYGNALVKGTRDIYWISCIGSRDGTTTFFRNANNGISVSCGCFYGTIDEFAAAVTKTHGDNEHAQAYRHAIEIAKLRIKLTDAES
;
A
#
# COMPACT_ATOMS: atom_id res chain seq x y z
N MET A 1 9.12 -5.65 -12.77
CA MET A 1 9.35 -4.42 -13.57
C MET A 1 8.98 -3.21 -12.72
N VAL A 2 9.88 -2.23 -12.62
CA VAL A 2 9.62 -0.92 -12.00
C VAL A 2 9.67 0.13 -13.12
N SER A 3 8.67 0.99 -13.22
CA SER A 3 8.56 1.97 -14.32
C SER A 3 7.84 3.25 -13.90
N GLY A 4 8.08 4.38 -14.59
CA GLY A 4 7.55 5.69 -14.19
C GLY A 4 8.32 6.27 -13.01
N ASP A 5 7.66 7.12 -12.21
CA ASP A 5 8.24 7.76 -11.01
C ASP A 5 8.26 6.84 -9.77
N ALA A 6 8.05 5.54 -9.97
CA ALA A 6 7.96 4.57 -8.90
C ALA A 6 9.32 4.44 -8.19
N ARG A 7 9.28 4.42 -6.85
CA ARG A 7 10.51 4.33 -6.03
C ARG A 7 10.49 3.07 -5.19
N VAL A 8 11.60 2.34 -5.22
CA VAL A 8 11.88 1.19 -4.36
C VAL A 8 13.13 1.50 -3.54
N GLY A 9 13.09 1.35 -2.22
CA GLY A 9 14.25 1.63 -1.35
C GLY A 9 14.21 0.94 0.02
N GLY A 10 15.29 1.05 0.80
CA GLY A 10 15.45 0.28 2.05
C GLY A 10 15.69 -1.21 1.79
N ASP A 11 15.30 -2.07 2.73
CA ASP A 11 15.46 -3.54 2.64
C ASP A 11 14.36 -4.21 1.76
N ALA A 12 13.81 -3.47 0.80
CA ALA A 12 12.68 -3.88 0.01
C ALA A 12 13.08 -4.92 -1.03
N TRP A 13 12.40 -6.07 -1.03
CA TRP A 13 12.55 -7.08 -2.06
C TRP A 13 11.38 -7.03 -3.04
N VAL A 14 11.67 -6.55 -4.26
CA VAL A 14 10.73 -6.50 -5.38
C VAL A 14 11.29 -7.37 -6.51
N GLY A 15 10.64 -8.49 -6.78
CA GLY A 15 11.13 -9.50 -7.72
C GLY A 15 10.01 -10.31 -8.38
N GLY A 16 10.38 -11.32 -9.17
CA GLY A 16 9.43 -12.17 -9.88
C GLY A 16 8.58 -11.40 -10.91
N ASN A 17 7.27 -11.60 -10.86
CA ASN A 17 6.30 -10.96 -11.76
C ASN A 17 5.74 -9.65 -11.18
N ALA A 18 6.40 -9.05 -10.18
CA ALA A 18 5.96 -7.79 -9.60
C ALA A 18 5.96 -6.66 -10.64
N LEU A 19 4.89 -5.86 -10.63
CA LEU A 19 4.77 -4.64 -11.43
C LEU A 19 4.55 -3.45 -10.48
N VAL A 20 5.51 -2.55 -10.44
CA VAL A 20 5.44 -1.31 -9.66
C VAL A 20 5.53 -0.15 -10.64
N SER A 21 4.51 0.68 -10.71
CA SER A 21 4.47 1.76 -11.70
C SER A 21 3.76 3.02 -11.22
N GLY A 22 3.86 4.09 -12.01
CA GLY A 22 3.29 5.40 -11.66
C GLY A 22 4.08 6.05 -10.53
N ASN A 23 3.38 6.65 -9.56
CA ASN A 23 3.96 7.30 -8.38
C ASN A 23 4.04 6.35 -7.16
N ALA A 24 4.06 5.03 -7.38
CA ALA A 24 4.07 4.06 -6.30
C ALA A 24 5.37 4.14 -5.47
N LEU A 25 5.24 4.13 -4.14
CA LEU A 25 6.35 4.16 -3.20
C LEU A 25 6.38 2.86 -2.40
N VAL A 26 7.43 2.06 -2.61
CA VAL A 26 7.67 0.78 -1.93
C VAL A 26 8.98 0.87 -1.17
N TYR A 27 8.98 0.63 0.13
CA TYR A 27 10.21 0.70 0.92
C TYR A 27 10.14 -0.11 2.21
N GLY A 28 11.24 -0.12 2.96
CA GLY A 28 11.35 -0.83 4.23
C GLY A 28 11.38 -2.34 4.00
N ASN A 29 10.63 -3.10 4.80
CA ASN A 29 10.57 -4.56 4.76
C ASN A 29 9.60 -5.10 3.70
N ALA A 30 9.49 -4.44 2.55
CA ALA A 30 8.60 -4.87 1.48
C ALA A 30 9.01 -6.25 0.93
N LEU A 31 8.01 -7.10 0.65
CA LEU A 31 8.20 -8.41 0.04
C LEU A 31 7.18 -8.59 -1.10
N VAL A 32 7.49 -8.02 -2.26
CA VAL A 32 6.60 -7.98 -3.43
C VAL A 32 7.12 -8.94 -4.49
N LYS A 33 6.46 -10.09 -4.65
CA LYS A 33 6.89 -11.18 -5.55
C LYS A 33 6.05 -11.28 -6.82
N GLY A 34 4.84 -10.74 -6.79
CA GLY A 34 3.90 -10.78 -7.91
C GLY A 34 2.98 -9.56 -8.00
N THR A 35 2.21 -9.48 -9.09
CA THR A 35 1.26 -8.40 -9.37
C THR A 35 0.12 -8.26 -8.35
N ARG A 36 -0.07 -9.26 -7.49
CA ARG A 36 -1.07 -9.26 -6.41
C ARG A 36 -0.50 -8.89 -5.04
N ASP A 37 0.81 -8.69 -4.93
CA ASP A 37 1.45 -8.26 -3.68
C ASP A 37 1.52 -6.73 -3.54
N ILE A 38 0.98 -6.00 -4.52
CA ILE A 38 0.97 -4.53 -4.53
C ILE A 38 -0.32 -3.99 -5.15
N TYR A 39 -0.76 -2.85 -4.64
CA TYR A 39 -1.88 -2.06 -5.14
C TYR A 39 -1.58 -0.58 -4.88
N TRP A 40 -1.77 0.29 -5.86
CA TRP A 40 -1.70 1.73 -5.64
C TRP A 40 -2.89 2.42 -6.27
N ILE A 41 -3.30 3.52 -5.66
CA ILE A 41 -4.38 4.39 -6.12
C ILE A 41 -3.92 5.83 -5.98
N SER A 42 -4.16 6.62 -7.03
CA SER A 42 -3.81 8.04 -7.10
C SER A 42 -5.07 8.89 -7.04
N CYS A 43 -4.90 10.21 -6.87
CA CYS A 43 -6.00 11.18 -6.82
C CYS A 43 -7.00 10.89 -5.68
N ILE A 44 -6.47 10.53 -4.50
CA ILE A 44 -7.28 10.38 -3.28
C ILE A 44 -6.69 11.21 -2.13
N GLY A 45 -7.56 11.54 -1.17
CA GLY A 45 -7.22 12.38 -0.03
C GLY A 45 -7.18 13.87 -0.38
N SER A 46 -6.96 14.71 0.63
CA SER A 46 -6.97 16.18 0.49
C SER A 46 -5.82 16.78 -0.33
N ARG A 47 -4.93 15.94 -0.86
CA ARG A 47 -3.74 16.33 -1.63
C ARG A 47 -3.67 15.64 -3.00
N ASP A 48 -4.74 14.95 -3.41
CA ASP A 48 -4.78 14.14 -4.63
C ASP A 48 -3.57 13.18 -4.75
N GLY A 49 -3.18 12.62 -3.61
CA GLY A 49 -1.94 11.86 -3.46
C GLY A 49 -2.04 10.46 -4.04
N THR A 50 -0.89 9.78 -4.07
CA THR A 50 -0.82 8.34 -4.34
C THR A 50 -0.63 7.58 -3.04
N THR A 51 -1.51 6.62 -2.80
CA THR A 51 -1.40 5.65 -1.70
C THR A 51 -0.97 4.31 -2.28
N THR A 52 0.11 3.75 -1.73
CA THR A 52 0.66 2.46 -2.15
C THR A 52 0.49 1.45 -1.01
N PHE A 53 -0.20 0.36 -1.28
CA PHE A 53 -0.36 -0.80 -0.41
C PHE A 53 0.51 -1.92 -0.95
N PHE A 54 1.31 -2.55 -0.10
CA PHE A 54 2.18 -3.65 -0.53
C PHE A 54 2.38 -4.69 0.58
N ARG A 55 2.62 -5.92 0.16
CA ARG A 55 2.96 -7.01 1.06
C ARG A 55 4.33 -6.76 1.71
N ASN A 56 4.41 -7.02 3.01
CA ASN A 56 5.65 -6.96 3.76
C ASN A 56 6.15 -8.36 4.16
N ALA A 57 7.41 -8.42 4.62
CA ALA A 57 8.07 -9.66 5.01
C ALA A 57 7.38 -10.39 6.17
N ASN A 58 6.59 -9.69 6.98
CA ASN A 58 5.88 -10.24 8.14
C ASN A 58 4.50 -10.82 7.79
N ASN A 59 4.25 -11.10 6.51
CA ASN A 59 2.96 -11.56 6.02
C ASN A 59 1.81 -10.58 6.35
N GLY A 60 2.08 -9.28 6.31
CA GLY A 60 1.09 -8.21 6.46
C GLY A 60 1.07 -7.26 5.27
N ILE A 61 0.21 -6.25 5.34
CA ILE A 61 0.13 -5.16 4.36
C ILE A 61 0.70 -3.89 4.96
N SER A 62 1.73 -3.34 4.33
CA SER A 62 2.26 -2.00 4.61
C SER A 62 1.65 -0.98 3.65
N VAL A 63 1.56 0.27 4.11
CA VAL A 63 1.00 1.40 3.38
C VAL A 63 1.99 2.56 3.38
N SER A 64 2.22 3.13 2.20
CA SER A 64 2.84 4.43 2.01
C SER A 64 1.81 5.44 1.52
N CYS A 65 1.68 6.57 2.20
CA CYS A 65 0.74 7.63 1.85
C CYS A 65 1.27 9.00 2.28
N GLY A 66 1.97 9.71 1.39
CA GLY A 66 2.60 10.98 1.74
C GLY A 66 3.62 10.82 2.86
N CYS A 67 3.41 11.47 4.00
CA CYS A 67 4.27 11.32 5.18
C CYS A 67 3.97 10.07 6.01
N PHE A 68 2.88 9.35 5.72
CA PHE A 68 2.53 8.14 6.42
C PHE A 68 3.32 6.94 5.89
N TYR A 69 3.90 6.19 6.83
CA TYR A 69 4.37 4.83 6.62
C TYR A 69 3.97 3.96 7.81
N GLY A 70 3.39 2.79 7.54
CA GLY A 70 2.97 1.87 8.60
C GLY A 70 2.19 0.70 8.03
N THR A 71 1.60 -0.09 8.91
CA THR A 71 0.67 -1.16 8.56
C THR A 71 -0.67 -0.62 8.08
N ILE A 72 -1.44 -1.46 7.39
CA ILE A 72 -2.79 -1.10 6.94
C ILE A 72 -3.74 -0.76 8.11
N ASP A 73 -3.55 -1.37 9.28
CA ASP A 73 -4.36 -1.10 10.47
C ASP A 73 -3.98 0.23 11.11
N GLU A 74 -2.68 0.55 11.20
CA GLU A 74 -2.21 1.87 11.61
C GLU A 74 -2.70 2.96 10.65
N PHE A 75 -2.74 2.67 9.35
CA PHE A 75 -3.26 3.60 8.35
C PHE A 75 -4.76 3.84 8.54
N ALA A 76 -5.55 2.79 8.75
CA ALA A 76 -6.98 2.90 9.02
C ALA A 76 -7.26 3.73 10.29
N ALA A 77 -6.47 3.52 11.35
CA ALA A 77 -6.56 4.30 12.58
C ALA A 77 -6.20 5.78 12.34
N ALA A 78 -5.14 6.06 11.56
CA ALA A 78 -4.73 7.41 11.22
C ALA A 78 -5.80 8.14 10.38
N VAL A 79 -6.38 7.48 9.37
CA VAL A 79 -7.47 8.03 8.55
C VAL A 79 -8.66 8.44 9.42
N THR A 80 -9.08 7.57 10.33
CA THR A 80 -10.20 7.83 11.25
C THR A 80 -9.90 9.02 12.16
N LYS A 81 -8.69 9.08 12.72
CA LYS A 81 -8.26 10.16 13.63
C LYS A 81 -8.16 11.52 12.93
N THR A 82 -7.66 11.56 11.70
CA THR A 82 -7.37 12.82 10.99
C THR A 82 -8.57 13.37 10.23
N HIS A 83 -9.40 12.51 9.64
CA HIS A 83 -10.42 12.93 8.68
C HIS A 83 -11.86 12.68 9.11
N GLY A 84 -12.10 11.97 10.23
CA GLY A 84 -13.45 11.62 10.66
C GLY A 84 -14.20 10.85 9.57
N ASP A 85 -15.37 11.35 9.15
CA ASP A 85 -16.26 10.70 8.19
C ASP A 85 -16.44 11.48 6.86
N ASN A 86 -15.47 12.30 6.48
CA ASN A 86 -15.55 13.05 5.22
C ASN A 86 -15.27 12.18 3.97
N GLU A 87 -15.45 12.76 2.78
CA GLU A 87 -15.25 12.07 1.49
C GLU A 87 -13.84 11.47 1.33
N HIS A 88 -12.81 12.14 1.84
CA HIS A 88 -11.43 11.63 1.79
C HIS A 88 -11.26 10.38 2.67
N ALA A 89 -11.86 10.37 3.86
CA ALA A 89 -11.88 9.21 4.74
C ALA A 89 -12.64 8.03 4.11
N GLN A 90 -13.72 8.31 3.37
CA GLN A 90 -14.45 7.29 2.62
C GLN A 90 -13.59 6.71 1.48
N ALA A 91 -12.92 7.56 0.70
CA ALA A 91 -12.01 7.11 -0.35
C ALA A 91 -10.88 6.22 0.19
N TYR A 92 -10.24 6.62 1.30
CA TYR A 92 -9.22 5.79 1.94
C TYR A 92 -9.76 4.46 2.47
N ARG A 93 -10.97 4.45 3.07
CA ARG A 93 -11.61 3.20 3.52
C ARG A 93 -11.85 2.24 2.36
N HIS A 94 -12.37 2.73 1.23
CA HIS A 94 -12.54 1.88 0.05
C HIS A 94 -11.21 1.36 -0.50
N ALA A 95 -10.17 2.20 -0.50
CA ALA A 95 -8.83 1.77 -0.91
C ALA A 95 -8.28 0.66 0.01
N ILE A 96 -8.49 0.77 1.32
CA ILE A 96 -8.12 -0.26 2.32
C ILE A 96 -8.85 -1.58 2.03
N GLU A 97 -10.16 -1.54 1.80
CA GLU A 97 -10.93 -2.76 1.52
C GLU A 97 -10.48 -3.43 0.22
N ILE A 98 -10.23 -2.65 -0.84
CA ILE A 98 -9.68 -3.18 -2.10
C ILE A 98 -8.29 -3.79 -1.86
N ALA A 99 -7.44 -3.15 -1.05
CA ALA A 99 -6.11 -3.68 -0.73
C ALA A 99 -6.20 -5.04 -0.03
N LYS A 100 -7.09 -5.18 0.98
CA LYS A 100 -7.32 -6.45 1.70
C LYS A 100 -7.85 -7.55 0.79
N LEU A 101 -8.74 -7.22 -0.15
CA LEU A 101 -9.26 -8.18 -1.12
C LEU A 101 -8.20 -8.63 -2.15
N ARG A 102 -7.31 -7.72 -2.54
CA ARG A 102 -6.32 -7.97 -3.59
C ARG A 102 -5.05 -8.66 -3.08
N ILE A 103 -4.50 -8.16 -1.97
CA ILE A 103 -3.24 -8.61 -1.40
C ILE A 103 -3.54 -9.73 -0.41
N LYS A 104 -3.55 -10.96 -0.93
CA LYS A 104 -3.76 -12.15 -0.10
C LYS A 104 -2.53 -12.41 0.77
N LEU A 105 -2.74 -12.45 2.06
CA LEU A 105 -1.75 -12.95 3.01
C LEU A 105 -1.71 -14.47 2.88
N THR A 106 -0.53 -15.07 3.11
CA THR A 106 -0.46 -16.53 3.19
C THR A 106 -1.20 -16.95 4.44
N ASP A 107 -2.11 -17.89 4.30
CA ASP A 107 -2.62 -18.60 5.47
C ASP A 107 -1.42 -19.20 6.20
N ALA A 108 -1.46 -19.17 7.54
CA ALA A 108 -0.46 -19.85 8.35
C ALA A 108 -0.60 -21.35 8.08
N GLU A 109 0.21 -21.84 7.14
CA GLU A 109 0.39 -23.23 6.74
C GLU A 109 -0.84 -23.92 6.12
N SER A 110 -0.67 -24.41 4.89
CA SER A 110 -1.38 -25.57 4.35
C SER A 110 -0.35 -26.53 3.79
#